data_AF-A0A1H9IVX7-F1
#
_entry.id   AF-A0A1H9IVX7-F1
#
_cell.length_a   1.000
_cell.length_b   1.000
_cell.length_c   1.000
_cell.angle_alpha   90.00
_cell.angle_beta   90.00
_cell.angle_gamma   90.00
#
_symmetry.space_group_name_H-M   'P 1'
#
loop_
_entity.id
_entity.type
_entity.pdbx_description
1 polymer ?
#
loop_
_entity_poly.entity_id
_entity_poly.type
_entity_poly.pdbx_seq_one_letter_code
_entity_poly.pdbx_strand_id
1 'polypeptide(L)'
;MEIVREAADGVSTSVLAKRFGVTPRAVQYTLKSDDQRQRDTAVPVLAVSVKVTPDEMAAFDAVLASAGIETRSEGLRRLMQAAGGTFVADTSLAAEMARYRASLNDVGNGVAQIAKQMQKANREGQGTGAEFSELRLAQMRGLARFILDSADEIDLLVRRRRDAMQLKATAALKEFAHAAE
;
A
#
# COMPACT_ATOMS: atom_id res chain seq x y z
N MET A 1 -1.63 39.84 11.27
CA MET A 1 -2.26 40.33 10.02
C MET A 1 -3.13 41.54 10.36
N GLU A 2 -2.64 42.77 10.11
CA GLU A 2 -3.31 44.01 10.56
C GLU A 2 -4.59 44.31 9.77
N ILE A 3 -4.60 44.08 8.46
CA ILE A 3 -5.79 44.21 7.58
C ILE A 3 -6.92 43.25 8.03
N VAL A 4 -6.58 42.01 8.39
CA VAL A 4 -7.56 41.00 8.85
C VAL A 4 -8.17 41.40 10.19
N ARG A 5 -7.35 41.88 11.12
CA ARG A 5 -7.81 42.33 12.44
C ARG A 5 -8.77 43.51 12.33
N GLU A 6 -8.40 44.53 11.57
CA GLU A 6 -9.24 45.73 11.41
C GLU A 6 -10.52 45.46 10.60
N ALA A 7 -10.48 44.53 9.65
CA ALA A 7 -11.70 44.07 8.97
C ALA A 7 -12.65 43.32 9.93
N ALA A 8 -12.10 42.52 10.86
CA ALA A 8 -12.89 41.85 11.89
C ALA A 8 -13.51 42.85 12.89
N ASP A 9 -12.86 44.00 13.10
CA ASP A 9 -13.40 45.12 13.88
C ASP A 9 -14.46 45.95 13.10
N GLY A 10 -14.86 45.50 11.90
CA GLY A 10 -15.94 46.10 11.10
C GLY A 10 -15.52 47.22 10.16
N VAL A 11 -14.22 47.45 9.95
CA VAL A 11 -13.73 48.49 9.04
C VAL A 11 -13.97 48.09 7.58
N SER A 12 -14.60 48.97 6.81
CA SER A 12 -14.91 48.70 5.40
C SER A 12 -13.66 48.51 4.53
N THR A 13 -13.79 47.66 3.50
CA THR A 13 -12.69 47.33 2.57
C THR A 13 -12.12 48.53 1.82
N SER A 14 -12.93 49.56 1.56
CA SER A 14 -12.49 50.80 0.91
C SER A 14 -11.63 51.66 1.83
N VAL A 15 -11.94 51.70 3.14
CA VAL A 15 -11.14 52.39 4.15
C VAL A 15 -9.80 51.67 4.36
N LEU A 16 -9.82 50.34 4.43
CA LEU A 16 -8.61 49.52 4.53
C LEU A 16 -7.73 49.68 3.28
N ALA A 17 -8.32 49.66 2.08
CA ALA A 17 -7.60 49.87 0.83
C ALA A 17 -6.85 51.21 0.82
N LYS A 18 -7.53 52.29 1.20
CA LYS A 18 -6.93 53.63 1.27
C LYS A 18 -5.84 53.73 2.34
N ARG A 19 -6.07 53.14 3.51
CA ARG A 19 -5.13 53.18 4.65
C ARG A 19 -3.85 52.40 4.39
N PHE A 20 -3.97 51.22 3.79
CA PHE A 20 -2.83 50.34 3.52
C PHE A 20 -2.22 50.57 2.12
N GLY A 21 -2.72 51.54 1.34
CA GLY A 21 -2.20 51.85 0.00
C GLY A 21 -2.40 50.73 -1.01
N VAL A 22 -3.38 49.86 -0.79
CA VAL A 22 -3.67 48.68 -1.62
C VAL A 22 -5.00 48.82 -2.34
N THR A 23 -5.25 47.97 -3.34
CA THR A 23 -6.56 47.93 -4.00
C THR A 23 -7.61 47.26 -3.09
N PRO A 24 -8.90 47.62 -3.21
CA PRO A 24 -9.98 46.92 -2.50
C PRO A 24 -10.00 45.41 -2.78
N ARG A 25 -9.56 45.01 -3.98
CA ARG A 25 -9.44 43.62 -4.38
C ARG A 25 -8.34 42.89 -3.60
N ALA A 26 -7.20 43.52 -3.36
CA ALA A 26 -6.13 42.94 -2.52
C ALA A 26 -6.58 42.70 -1.07
N VAL A 27 -7.38 43.63 -0.51
CA VAL A 27 -8.01 43.45 0.81
C VAL A 27 -8.94 42.23 0.80
N GLN A 28 -9.82 42.12 -0.19
CA GLN A 28 -10.74 40.98 -0.32
C GLN A 28 -10.01 39.64 -0.46
N TYR A 29 -8.94 39.57 -1.26
CA TYR A 29 -8.12 38.36 -1.38
C TYR A 29 -7.43 37.99 -0.07
N THR A 30 -6.97 38.98 0.70
CA THR A 30 -6.33 38.78 2.00
C THR A 30 -7.32 38.24 3.04
N LEU A 31 -8.57 38.71 3.02
CA LEU A 31 -9.64 38.20 3.89
C LEU A 31 -10.07 36.79 3.48
N LYS A 32 -10.22 36.54 2.17
CA LYS A 32 -10.57 35.21 1.66
C LYS A 32 -9.48 34.18 1.98
N SER A 33 -8.20 34.54 1.86
CA SER A 33 -7.10 33.65 2.19
C SER A 33 -6.95 33.41 3.70
N ASP A 34 -7.37 34.36 4.54
CA ASP A 34 -7.43 34.17 5.98
C ASP A 34 -8.60 33.28 6.41
N ASP A 35 -9.79 33.49 5.84
CA ASP A 35 -10.96 32.62 6.08
C ASP A 35 -10.68 31.18 5.64
N GLN A 36 -10.00 30.98 4.49
CA GLN A 36 -9.57 29.65 4.07
C GLN A 36 -8.58 29.03 5.06
N ARG A 37 -7.58 29.78 5.53
CA ARG A 37 -6.63 29.31 6.56
C ARG A 37 -7.31 28.97 7.90
N GLN A 38 -8.30 29.74 8.31
CA GLN A 38 -9.06 29.47 9.53
C GLN A 38 -9.93 28.21 9.40
N ARG A 39 -10.58 28.02 8.24
CA ARG A 39 -11.34 26.78 7.95
C ARG A 39 -10.44 25.55 7.96
N ASP A 40 -9.22 25.66 7.44
CA ASP A 40 -8.23 24.59 7.50
C ASP A 40 -7.70 24.32 8.93
N THR A 41 -7.77 25.33 9.83
CA THR A 41 -7.33 25.26 11.23
C THR A 41 -8.43 24.79 12.19
N ALA A 42 -9.70 24.87 11.82
CA ALA A 42 -10.85 24.59 12.70
C ALA A 42 -11.12 23.09 12.97
N VAL A 43 -10.38 22.18 12.31
CA VAL A 43 -10.41 20.75 12.62
C VAL A 43 -9.41 20.47 13.75
N PRO A 44 -9.77 19.77 14.84
CA PRO A 44 -8.80 19.39 15.86
C PRO A 44 -7.72 18.47 15.27
N VAL A 45 -6.55 19.03 14.98
CA VAL A 45 -5.41 18.32 14.38
C VAL A 45 -4.51 17.75 15.48
N LEU A 46 -4.17 16.47 15.40
CA LEU A 46 -3.15 15.86 16.24
C LEU A 46 -1.78 16.01 15.58
N ALA A 47 -0.79 16.49 16.34
CA ALA A 47 0.59 16.57 15.87
C ALA A 47 1.28 15.20 15.96
N VAL A 48 1.83 14.72 14.85
CA VAL A 48 2.65 13.50 14.79
C VAL A 48 4.08 13.89 14.49
N SER A 49 5.03 13.44 15.31
CA SER A 49 6.47 13.61 15.07
C SER A 49 7.14 12.26 14.88
N VAL A 50 8.04 12.17 13.91
CA VAL A 50 8.80 10.95 13.61
C VAL A 50 10.26 11.33 13.37
N LYS A 51 11.18 10.50 13.84
CA LYS A 51 12.60 10.62 13.52
C LYS A 51 12.89 9.76 12.30
N VAL A 52 13.57 10.33 11.33
CA VAL A 52 14.01 9.64 10.11
C VAL A 52 15.44 10.01 9.80
N THR A 53 16.12 9.14 9.09
CA THR A 53 17.45 9.37 8.53
C THR A 53 17.38 10.32 7.33
N PRO A 54 18.50 10.96 6.94
CA PRO A 54 18.56 11.76 5.72
C PRO A 54 18.20 10.98 4.46
N ASP A 55 18.62 9.72 4.36
CA ASP A 55 18.35 8.86 3.20
C ASP A 55 16.87 8.52 3.08
N GLU A 56 16.21 8.20 4.19
CA GLU A 56 14.76 7.98 4.23
C GLU A 56 13.99 9.25 3.80
N MET A 57 14.44 10.42 4.24
CA MET A 57 13.82 11.70 3.85
C MET A 57 14.04 12.00 2.36
N ALA A 58 15.23 11.75 1.82
CA ALA A 58 15.52 11.95 0.41
C ALA A 58 14.71 10.99 -0.49
N ALA A 59 14.60 9.73 -0.08
CA ALA A 59 13.76 8.75 -0.78
C ALA A 59 12.29 9.17 -0.77
N PHE A 60 11.80 9.70 0.34
CA PHE A 60 10.43 10.22 0.44
C PHE A 60 10.21 11.41 -0.49
N ASP A 61 11.11 12.39 -0.49
CA ASP A 61 11.02 13.57 -1.37
C ASP A 61 10.99 13.20 -2.86
N ALA A 62 11.79 12.21 -3.27
CA ALA A 62 11.80 11.73 -4.65
C ALA A 62 10.44 11.15 -5.08
N VAL A 63 9.79 10.39 -4.19
CA VAL A 63 8.44 9.86 -4.43
C VAL A 63 7.42 10.98 -4.55
N LEU A 64 7.46 11.97 -3.64
CA LEU A 64 6.54 13.11 -3.69
C LEU A 64 6.70 13.93 -4.98
N ALA A 65 7.94 14.20 -5.37
CA ALA A 65 8.24 14.91 -6.62
C ALA A 65 7.70 14.17 -7.85
N SER A 66 7.89 12.84 -7.92
CA SER A 66 7.35 12.03 -9.02
C SER A 66 5.81 12.03 -9.09
N ALA A 67 5.15 12.30 -7.97
CA ALA A 67 3.70 12.37 -7.85
C ALA A 67 3.15 13.81 -7.97
N GLY A 68 4.01 14.82 -8.18
CA GLY A 68 3.61 16.23 -8.24
C GLY A 68 3.17 16.82 -6.90
N ILE A 69 3.64 16.25 -5.78
CA ILE A 69 3.30 16.71 -4.44
C ILE A 69 4.41 17.61 -3.90
N GLU A 70 4.07 18.88 -3.66
CA GLU A 70 5.05 19.91 -3.31
C GLU A 70 5.47 19.89 -1.84
N THR A 71 4.60 19.39 -0.93
CA THR A 71 4.86 19.45 0.51
C THR A 71 4.84 18.08 1.18
N ARG A 72 5.81 17.87 2.07
CA ARG A 72 5.97 16.63 2.84
C ARG A 72 4.77 16.32 3.72
N SER A 73 4.20 17.35 4.35
CA SER A 73 3.02 17.22 5.22
C SER A 73 1.79 16.74 4.43
N GLU A 74 1.62 17.24 3.21
CA GLU A 74 0.55 16.81 2.32
C GLU A 74 0.77 15.37 1.84
N GLY A 75 2.00 15.04 1.44
CA GLY A 75 2.39 13.67 1.11
C GLY A 75 2.10 12.68 2.23
N LEU A 76 2.49 13.03 3.46
CA LEU A 76 2.27 12.18 4.63
C LEU A 76 0.78 12.03 4.97
N ARG A 77 0.01 13.12 4.90
CA ARG A 77 -1.44 13.09 5.15
C ARG A 77 -2.17 12.20 4.14
N ARG A 78 -1.83 12.31 2.85
CA ARG A 78 -2.39 11.47 1.78
C ARG A 78 -2.04 10.00 1.98
N LEU A 79 -0.80 9.70 2.37
CA LEU A 79 -0.38 8.35 2.71
C LEU A 79 -1.17 7.80 3.90
N MET A 80 -1.33 8.57 4.98
CA MET A 80 -2.11 8.15 6.16
C MET A 80 -3.60 7.92 5.86
N GLN A 81 -4.17 8.65 4.90
CA GLN A 81 -5.55 8.44 4.45
C GLN A 81 -5.68 7.20 3.55
N ALA A 82 -4.76 7.02 2.60
CA ALA A 82 -4.72 5.83 1.72
C ALA A 82 -4.38 4.53 2.47
N ALA A 83 -3.60 4.67 3.55
CA ALA A 83 -3.26 3.61 4.50
C ALA A 83 -4.49 2.94 5.11
N GLY A 84 -5.58 3.70 5.31
CA GLY A 84 -6.84 3.21 5.89
C GLY A 84 -7.46 2.02 5.17
N GLY A 85 -7.12 1.76 3.91
CA GLY A 85 -7.50 0.55 3.16
C GLY A 85 -6.32 -0.34 2.71
N THR A 86 -5.08 0.12 2.86
CA THR A 86 -3.88 -0.53 2.29
C THR A 86 -3.16 -1.44 3.30
N PHE A 87 -3.21 -1.10 4.59
CA PHE A 87 -2.63 -1.92 5.67
C PHE A 87 -3.60 -2.94 6.29
N VAL A 88 -4.82 -3.05 5.75
CA VAL A 88 -5.74 -4.14 6.11
C VAL A 88 -5.16 -5.44 5.54
N ALA A 89 -5.08 -6.48 6.38
CA ALA A 89 -4.67 -7.81 5.95
C ALA A 89 -5.49 -8.22 4.71
N ASP A 90 -4.80 -8.57 3.63
CA ASP A 90 -5.48 -8.96 2.39
C ASP A 90 -6.18 -10.31 2.61
N THR A 91 -7.46 -10.25 2.95
CA THR A 91 -8.28 -11.42 3.26
C THR A 91 -8.44 -12.34 2.06
N SER A 92 -8.37 -11.80 0.84
CA SER A 92 -8.36 -12.60 -0.39
C SER A 92 -7.06 -13.37 -0.53
N LEU A 93 -5.92 -12.69 -0.41
CA LEU A 93 -4.61 -13.33 -0.43
C LEU A 93 -4.47 -14.35 0.71
N ALA A 94 -4.94 -14.03 1.91
CA ALA A 94 -4.92 -14.95 3.05
C ALA A 94 -5.77 -16.20 2.80
N ALA A 95 -6.96 -16.05 2.21
CA ALA A 95 -7.80 -17.19 1.82
C ALA A 95 -7.14 -18.04 0.73
N GLU A 96 -6.44 -17.41 -0.21
CA GLU A 96 -5.72 -18.09 -1.28
C GLU A 96 -4.50 -18.85 -0.75
N MET A 97 -3.69 -18.23 0.12
CA MET A 97 -2.59 -18.88 0.83
C MET A 97 -3.07 -20.05 1.71
N ALA A 98 -4.25 -19.95 2.33
CA ALA A 98 -4.85 -21.04 3.08
C ALA A 98 -5.21 -22.24 2.18
N ARG A 99 -5.71 -21.98 0.96
CA ARG A 99 -5.97 -23.03 -0.04
C ARG A 99 -4.68 -23.72 -0.50
N TYR A 100 -3.62 -22.96 -0.78
CA TYR A 100 -2.32 -23.54 -1.11
C TYR A 100 -1.75 -24.40 0.00
N ARG A 101 -1.85 -23.93 1.26
CA ARG A 101 -1.42 -24.72 2.42
C ARG A 101 -2.14 -26.04 2.52
N ALA A 102 -3.45 -26.07 2.26
CA ALA A 102 -4.23 -27.31 2.25
C ALA A 102 -3.74 -28.27 1.16
N SER A 103 -3.58 -27.77 -0.07
CA SER A 103 -3.09 -28.57 -1.19
C SER A 103 -1.68 -29.13 -0.95
N LEU A 104 -0.76 -28.32 -0.43
CA LEU A 104 0.59 -28.76 -0.04
C LEU A 104 0.55 -29.85 1.05
N ASN A 105 -0.39 -29.77 1.98
CA ASN A 105 -0.55 -30.78 3.03
C ASN A 105 -1.03 -32.11 2.46
N ASP A 106 -1.98 -32.10 1.52
CA ASP A 106 -2.47 -33.30 0.83
C ASP A 106 -1.35 -33.98 0.04
N VAL A 107 -0.54 -33.18 -0.66
CA VAL A 107 0.64 -33.68 -1.38
C VAL A 107 1.68 -34.25 -0.41
N GLY A 108 1.98 -33.56 0.69
CA GLY A 108 2.89 -34.05 1.73
C GLY A 108 2.43 -35.37 2.35
N ASN A 109 1.12 -35.53 2.56
CA ASN A 109 0.52 -36.78 3.01
C ASN A 109 0.70 -37.90 1.99
N GLY A 110 0.52 -37.61 0.69
CA GLY A 110 0.78 -38.56 -0.39
C GLY A 110 2.24 -39.04 -0.41
N VAL A 111 3.21 -38.13 -0.26
CA VAL A 111 4.64 -38.47 -0.18
C VAL A 111 4.94 -39.35 1.03
N ALA A 112 4.38 -39.02 2.20
CA ALA A 112 4.55 -39.82 3.41
C ALA A 112 3.96 -41.23 3.25
N GLN A 113 2.85 -41.39 2.54
CA GLN A 113 2.26 -42.68 2.23
C GLN A 113 3.15 -43.51 1.29
N ILE A 114 3.71 -42.89 0.24
CA ILE A 114 4.66 -43.54 -0.67
C ILE A 114 5.89 -44.02 0.13
N ALA A 115 6.45 -43.19 1.00
CA ALA A 115 7.59 -43.56 1.84
C ALA A 115 7.28 -44.74 2.77
N LYS A 116 6.09 -44.76 3.39
CA LYS A 116 5.63 -45.90 4.22
C LYS A 116 5.47 -47.17 3.41
N GLN A 117 4.89 -47.09 2.21
CA GLN A 117 4.76 -48.24 1.32
C GLN A 117 6.13 -48.76 0.86
N MET A 118 7.10 -47.88 0.58
CA MET A 118 8.48 -48.27 0.28
C MET A 118 9.12 -49.05 1.43
N GLN A 119 8.95 -48.57 2.66
CA GLN A 119 9.51 -49.24 3.83
C GLN A 119 8.88 -50.61 4.07
N LYS A 120 7.60 -50.78 3.74
CA LYS A 120 6.90 -52.07 3.76
C LYS A 120 7.40 -53.01 2.66
N ALA A 121 7.45 -52.54 1.41
CA ALA A 121 7.89 -53.35 0.26
C ALA A 121 9.35 -53.81 0.36
N ASN A 122 10.24 -52.97 0.92
CA ASN A 122 11.62 -53.37 1.21
C ASN A 122 11.71 -54.44 2.31
N ARG A 123 10.81 -54.38 3.31
CA ARG A 123 10.76 -55.37 4.41
C ARG A 123 10.20 -56.72 3.94
N GLU A 124 9.29 -56.71 2.97
CA GLU A 124 8.67 -57.91 2.39
C GLU A 124 9.47 -58.50 1.22
N GLY A 125 10.61 -57.89 0.83
CA GLY A 125 11.47 -58.38 -0.25
C GLY A 125 10.91 -58.17 -1.67
N GLN A 126 9.83 -57.39 -1.81
CA GLN A 126 9.08 -57.19 -3.06
C GLN A 126 9.41 -55.86 -3.76
N GLY A 127 10.34 -55.06 -3.25
CA GLY A 127 10.61 -53.68 -3.67
C GLY A 127 11.29 -53.47 -5.04
N THR A 128 11.61 -54.53 -5.79
CA THR A 128 12.46 -54.52 -7.00
C THR A 128 11.74 -54.79 -8.33
N GLY A 129 10.41 -54.95 -8.33
CA GLY A 129 9.64 -55.14 -9.58
C GLY A 129 9.64 -53.89 -10.48
N ALA A 130 9.80 -54.09 -11.80
CA ALA A 130 9.92 -53.01 -12.79
C ALA A 130 8.68 -52.09 -12.82
N GLU A 131 7.47 -52.64 -12.75
CA GLU A 131 6.21 -51.88 -12.71
C GLU A 131 6.12 -50.97 -11.47
N PHE A 132 6.64 -51.41 -10.32
CA PHE A 132 6.68 -50.62 -9.10
C PHE A 132 7.75 -49.52 -9.15
N SER A 133 8.77 -49.65 -9.99
CA SER A 133 9.76 -48.60 -10.23
C SER A 133 9.21 -47.49 -11.13
N GLU A 134 8.49 -47.84 -12.20
CA GLU A 134 7.91 -46.88 -13.14
C GLU A 134 6.78 -46.03 -12.52
N LEU A 135 5.88 -46.67 -11.76
CA LEU A 135 4.82 -45.95 -11.03
C LEU A 135 5.42 -44.92 -10.05
N ARG A 136 6.53 -45.28 -9.37
CA ARG A 136 7.24 -44.38 -8.45
C ARG A 136 7.88 -43.19 -9.16
N LEU A 137 8.48 -43.43 -10.32
CA LEU A 137 9.11 -42.38 -11.12
C LEU A 137 8.06 -41.42 -11.70
N ALA A 138 6.89 -41.93 -12.08
CA ALA A 138 5.74 -41.12 -12.47
C ALA A 138 5.21 -40.27 -11.29
N GLN A 139 5.09 -40.85 -10.09
CA GLN A 139 4.65 -40.12 -8.89
C GLN A 139 5.64 -39.02 -8.48
N MET A 140 6.95 -39.28 -8.49
CA MET A 140 7.96 -38.25 -8.19
C MET A 140 7.99 -37.14 -9.24
N ARG A 141 7.78 -37.46 -10.52
CA ARG A 141 7.64 -36.45 -11.57
C ARG A 141 6.38 -35.60 -11.38
N GLY A 142 5.26 -36.21 -11.01
CA GLY A 142 4.03 -35.51 -10.67
C GLY A 142 4.22 -34.55 -9.48
N LEU A 143 4.94 -34.99 -8.44
CA LEU A 143 5.29 -34.16 -7.29
C LEU A 143 6.17 -32.97 -7.68
N ALA A 144 7.25 -33.23 -8.43
CA ALA A 144 8.15 -32.17 -8.88
C ALA A 144 7.41 -31.15 -9.74
N ARG A 145 6.49 -31.61 -10.61
CA ARG A 145 5.67 -30.74 -11.44
C ARG A 145 4.72 -29.88 -10.60
N PHE A 146 4.03 -30.49 -9.65
CA PHE A 146 3.13 -29.79 -8.74
C PHE A 146 3.86 -28.70 -7.92
N ILE A 147 5.06 -28.99 -7.41
CA ILE A 147 5.85 -28.01 -6.65
C ILE A 147 6.26 -26.82 -7.54
N LEU A 148 6.70 -27.09 -8.77
CA LEU A 148 7.08 -26.03 -9.72
C LEU A 148 5.87 -25.17 -10.12
N ASP A 149 4.74 -25.79 -10.47
CA ASP A 149 3.52 -25.06 -10.83
C ASP A 149 3.01 -24.22 -9.63
N SER A 150 3.10 -24.76 -8.40
CA SER A 150 2.74 -24.02 -7.17
C SER A 150 3.65 -22.82 -6.91
N ALA A 151 4.96 -22.95 -7.19
CA ALA A 151 5.91 -21.85 -7.02
C ALA A 151 5.62 -20.70 -8.00
N ASP A 152 5.30 -21.02 -9.24
CA ASP A 152 4.92 -20.04 -10.27
C ASP A 152 3.62 -19.31 -9.88
N GLU A 153 2.63 -20.04 -9.37
CA GLU A 153 1.37 -19.44 -8.91
C GLU A 153 1.56 -18.50 -7.71
N ILE A 154 2.40 -18.88 -6.74
CA ILE A 154 2.76 -18.02 -5.61
C ILE A 154 3.48 -16.76 -6.10
N ASP A 155 4.45 -16.88 -7.00
CA ASP A 155 5.17 -15.72 -7.55
C ASP A 155 4.22 -14.76 -8.27
N LEU A 156 3.31 -15.29 -9.10
CA LEU A 156 2.29 -14.49 -9.79
C LEU A 156 1.33 -13.79 -8.83
N LEU A 157 0.94 -14.43 -7.74
CA LEU A 157 0.08 -13.83 -6.72
C LEU A 157 0.78 -12.70 -5.97
N VAL A 158 2.03 -12.92 -5.56
CA VAL A 158 2.84 -11.89 -4.88
C VAL A 158 3.06 -10.69 -5.79
N ARG A 159 3.38 -10.92 -7.07
CA ARG A 159 3.54 -9.85 -8.07
C ARG A 159 2.26 -9.07 -8.29
N ARG A 160 1.13 -9.74 -8.55
CA ARG A 160 -0.17 -9.08 -8.72
C ARG A 160 -0.55 -8.25 -7.50
N ARG A 161 -0.28 -8.75 -6.29
CA ARG A 161 -0.54 -8.00 -5.05
C ARG A 161 0.32 -6.74 -4.97
N ARG A 162 1.62 -6.87 -5.24
CA ARG A 162 2.56 -5.74 -5.25
C ARG A 162 2.14 -4.68 -6.27
N ASP A 163 1.80 -5.10 -7.48
CA ASP A 163 1.40 -4.19 -8.56
C ASP A 163 0.10 -3.46 -8.21
N ALA A 164 -0.88 -4.17 -7.66
CA ALA A 164 -2.14 -3.56 -7.20
C ALA A 164 -1.91 -2.57 -6.05
N MET A 165 -1.01 -2.87 -5.12
CA MET A 165 -0.64 -1.96 -4.03
C MET A 165 0.06 -0.70 -4.56
N GLN A 166 1.01 -0.87 -5.47
CA GLN A 166 1.73 0.24 -6.10
C GLN A 166 0.77 1.13 -6.90
N LEU A 167 -0.14 0.54 -7.68
CA LEU A 167 -1.16 1.28 -8.43
C LEU A 167 -2.08 2.08 -7.51
N LYS A 168 -2.58 1.48 -6.41
CA LYS A 168 -3.44 2.16 -5.43
C LYS A 168 -2.70 3.32 -4.74
N ALA A 169 -1.45 3.12 -4.35
CA ALA A 169 -0.62 4.17 -3.77
C ALA A 169 -0.42 5.32 -4.77
N THR A 170 -0.05 5.04 -6.03
CA THR A 170 0.12 6.06 -7.06
C THR A 170 -1.19 6.78 -7.40
N ALA A 171 -2.30 6.06 -7.51
CA ALA A 171 -3.62 6.64 -7.78
C ALA A 171 -4.06 7.58 -6.65
N ALA A 172 -3.92 7.15 -5.39
CA ALA A 172 -4.22 8.00 -4.24
C ALA A 172 -3.38 9.27 -4.26
N LEU A 173 -2.07 9.18 -4.54
CA LEU A 173 -1.20 10.35 -4.61
C LEU A 173 -1.64 11.33 -5.73
N LYS A 174 -2.09 10.82 -6.88
CA LYS A 174 -2.58 11.61 -8.03
C LYS A 174 -3.96 12.22 -7.84
N GLU A 175 -4.92 11.48 -7.29
CA GLU A 175 -6.32 11.95 -7.13
C GLU A 175 -6.38 13.20 -6.23
N PHE A 176 -5.56 13.24 -5.18
CA PHE A 176 -5.43 14.44 -4.36
C PHE A 176 -4.61 15.56 -5.01
N ALA A 177 -3.78 15.29 -6.02
CA ALA A 177 -3.04 16.33 -6.74
C ALA A 177 -3.98 17.15 -7.63
N HIS A 178 -4.99 16.48 -8.22
CA HIS A 178 -6.02 17.13 -9.03
C HIS A 178 -7.15 17.77 -8.21
N ALA A 179 -7.35 17.36 -6.95
CA ALA A 179 -8.34 17.96 -6.05
C ALA A 179 -7.92 19.34 -5.47
N ALA A 180 -6.73 19.83 -5.82
CA ALA A 180 -6.18 21.11 -5.35
C ALA A 180 -6.26 22.25 -6.38
N GLU A 181 -6.87 22.02 -7.55
CA GLU A 181 -7.23 23.04 -8.57
C GLU A 181 -8.69 23.50 -8.40
#